data_AF-F0Q7U8-F1
#
_entry.id   AF-F0Q7U8-F1
#
_cell.length_a   1.000
_cell.length_b   1.000
_cell.length_c   1.000
_cell.angle_alpha   90.00
_cell.angle_beta   90.00
_cell.angle_gamma   90.00
#
_symmetry.space_group_name_H-M   'P 1'
#
loop_
_entity.id
_entity.type
_entity.pdbx_description
1 polymer ?
#
loop_
_entity_poly.entity_id
_entity_poly.type
_entity_poly.pdbx_seq_one_letter_code
_entity_poly.pdbx_strand_id
1 'polypeptide(L)'
;MDGLTGECLSGDLLTAVIWSWFAATDSHSRLSQRAAGMVENPGLSYGLFHAVAQPVYSWGVVCRVEFPGVNIDIGHIRNLAWSRNNDKAQWVAYNRMRGQYMSALEHAVPERFFNDPAKCNLAGSTNPVAGLPDCPQGISAVKALGLAAQQGQKIYTITPEVYANQPHIVNTALVAHSPGTRAKVQAALDEGKEVAIHEAPIAQSGWVGGGVYGD
;
A
#
# COMPACT_ATOMS: atom_id res chain seq x y z
N MET A 1 -30.58 -5.46 24.28
CA MET A 1 -29.47 -5.99 23.49
C MET A 1 -29.92 -5.90 22.06
N ASP A 2 -29.56 -4.83 21.37
CA ASP A 2 -29.89 -4.69 19.95
C ASP A 2 -29.18 -5.82 19.20
N GLY A 3 -29.95 -6.58 18.42
CA GLY A 3 -29.47 -7.79 17.76
C GLY A 3 -28.32 -7.47 16.80
N LEU A 4 -27.32 -8.35 16.74
CA LEU A 4 -26.21 -8.26 15.81
C LEU A 4 -26.76 -8.28 14.37
N THR A 5 -26.78 -7.13 13.69
CA THR A 5 -27.17 -7.06 12.28
C THR A 5 -25.96 -7.40 11.40
N GLY A 6 -26.22 -7.86 10.17
CA GLY A 6 -25.15 -8.11 9.20
C GLY A 6 -24.33 -6.84 8.86
N GLU A 7 -24.97 -5.67 8.90
CA GLU A 7 -24.31 -4.38 8.67
C GLU A 7 -23.39 -3.98 9.83
N CYS A 8 -23.81 -4.20 11.09
CA CYS A 8 -22.94 -3.98 12.25
C CYS A 8 -21.72 -4.90 12.20
N LEU A 9 -21.93 -6.19 11.88
CA LEU A 9 -20.83 -7.14 11.78
C LEU A 9 -19.84 -6.78 10.68
N SER A 10 -20.31 -6.40 9.49
CA SER A 10 -19.41 -6.02 8.39
C SER A 10 -18.67 -4.72 8.68
N GLY A 11 -19.34 -3.73 9.29
CA GLY A 11 -18.71 -2.50 9.76
C GLY A 11 -17.63 -2.75 10.81
N ASP A 12 -17.90 -3.62 11.78
CA ASP A 12 -16.95 -3.99 12.83
C ASP A 12 -15.73 -4.72 12.26
N LEU A 13 -15.93 -5.61 11.28
CA LEU A 13 -14.82 -6.31 10.60
C LEU A 13 -13.92 -5.32 9.84
N LEU A 14 -14.50 -4.41 9.05
CA LEU A 14 -13.71 -3.40 8.32
C LEU A 14 -12.97 -2.47 9.28
N THR A 15 -13.63 -2.09 10.38
CA THR A 15 -13.02 -1.30 11.46
C THR A 15 -11.85 -2.05 12.08
N ALA A 16 -12.02 -3.33 12.44
CA ALA A 16 -10.94 -4.13 13.03
C ALA A 16 -9.68 -4.18 12.15
N VAL A 17 -9.83 -4.24 10.82
CA VAL A 17 -8.71 -4.26 9.87
C VAL A 17 -7.91 -2.95 9.93
N ILE A 18 -8.56 -1.79 9.83
CA ILE A 18 -7.85 -0.50 9.84
C ILE A 18 -7.20 -0.23 11.20
N TRP A 19 -7.86 -0.61 12.30
CA TRP A 19 -7.28 -0.52 13.64
C TRP A 19 -6.07 -1.44 13.81
N SER A 20 -6.10 -2.64 13.22
CA SER A 20 -4.96 -3.56 13.19
C SER A 20 -3.77 -2.96 12.44
N TRP A 21 -4.02 -2.22 11.35
CA TRP A 21 -2.97 -1.51 10.61
C TRP A 21 -2.29 -0.42 11.47
N PHE A 22 -3.09 0.39 12.18
CA PHE A 22 -2.54 1.42 13.08
C PHE A 22 -1.77 0.79 14.25
N ALA A 23 -2.31 -0.25 14.87
CA ALA A 23 -1.66 -0.96 15.97
C ALA A 23 -0.33 -1.61 15.53
N ALA A 24 -0.30 -2.23 14.35
CA ALA A 24 0.91 -2.82 13.79
C ALA A 24 1.98 -1.74 13.50
N THR A 25 1.57 -0.58 12.98
CA THR A 25 2.47 0.55 12.72
C THR A 25 3.09 1.09 14.01
N ASP A 26 2.28 1.36 15.05
CA ASP A 26 2.80 1.86 16.34
C ASP A 26 3.71 0.83 17.02
N SER A 27 3.32 -0.45 17.01
CA SER A 27 4.14 -1.53 17.55
C SER A 27 5.51 -1.59 16.88
N HIS A 28 5.54 -1.54 15.54
CA HIS A 28 6.79 -1.51 14.79
C HIS A 28 7.65 -0.30 15.15
N SER A 29 7.07 0.89 15.21
CA SER A 29 7.74 2.12 15.63
C SER A 29 8.34 2.00 17.03
N ARG A 30 7.61 1.46 18.00
CA ARG A 30 8.07 1.26 19.38
C ARG A 30 9.28 0.32 19.46
N LEU A 31 9.30 -0.72 18.64
CA LEU A 31 10.39 -1.71 18.58
C LEU A 31 11.61 -1.17 17.84
N SER A 32 11.41 -0.48 16.71
CA SER A 32 12.49 -0.03 15.83
C SER A 32 13.20 1.23 16.32
N GLN A 33 12.49 2.14 17.01
CA GLN A 33 13.03 3.46 17.38
C GLN A 33 14.32 3.37 18.22
N ARG A 34 14.44 2.39 19.12
CA ARG A 34 15.62 2.28 20.01
C ARG A 34 16.85 1.89 19.22
N ALA A 35 16.75 0.83 18.42
CA ALA A 35 17.84 0.36 17.56
C ALA A 35 18.22 1.41 16.51
N ALA A 36 17.25 2.18 16.02
CA ALA A 36 17.47 3.27 15.08
C ALA A 36 18.00 4.56 15.72
N GLY A 37 18.20 4.64 17.04
CA GLY A 37 18.65 5.85 17.72
C GLY A 37 17.66 7.02 17.67
N MET A 38 16.37 6.70 17.60
CA MET A 38 15.26 7.65 17.47
C MET A 38 14.45 7.78 18.76
N VAL A 39 13.71 8.87 18.84
CA VAL A 39 12.57 9.05 19.75
C VAL A 39 11.35 9.33 18.88
N GLU A 40 10.31 8.51 19.01
CA GLU A 40 9.07 8.69 18.28
C GLU A 40 7.85 8.66 19.21
N ASN A 41 6.90 9.55 18.96
CA ASN A 41 5.55 9.48 19.52
C ASN A 41 4.49 9.64 18.42
N PRO A 42 3.47 8.78 18.38
CA PRO A 42 2.38 8.91 17.42
C PRO A 42 1.52 10.15 17.72
N GLY A 43 0.96 10.73 16.67
CA GLY A 43 -0.03 11.81 16.73
C GLY A 43 -1.35 11.39 16.10
N LEU A 44 -2.31 12.32 16.06
CA LEU A 44 -3.61 12.09 15.44
C LEU A 44 -3.46 11.76 13.95
N SER A 45 -3.89 10.57 13.60
CA SER A 45 -3.77 9.97 12.27
C SER A 45 -5.13 9.40 11.85
N TYR A 46 -5.39 9.30 10.55
CA TYR A 46 -6.62 8.73 10.05
C TYR A 46 -6.40 7.99 8.72
N GLY A 47 -7.27 7.03 8.47
CA GLY A 47 -7.31 6.22 7.26
C GLY A 47 -8.68 5.57 7.11
N LEU A 48 -8.92 5.01 5.93
CA LEU A 48 -10.16 4.38 5.55
C LEU A 48 -9.87 2.93 5.15
N PHE A 49 -10.74 2.03 5.55
CA PHE A 49 -10.81 0.69 4.99
C PHE A 49 -12.26 0.38 4.63
N HIS A 50 -12.51 0.11 3.37
CA HIS A 50 -13.87 0.02 2.86
C HIS A 50 -14.00 -1.04 1.77
N ALA A 51 -15.20 -1.60 1.64
CA ALA A 51 -15.54 -2.40 0.46
C ALA A 51 -15.64 -1.49 -0.77
N VAL A 52 -15.21 -2.00 -1.92
CA VAL A 52 -15.39 -1.34 -3.21
C VAL A 52 -16.68 -1.85 -3.83
N ALA A 53 -17.57 -0.95 -4.23
CA ALA A 53 -18.80 -1.29 -4.94
C ALA A 53 -18.71 -0.77 -6.38
N GLN A 54 -18.96 -1.65 -7.35
CA GLN A 54 -18.92 -1.35 -8.77
C GLN A 54 -20.30 -1.57 -9.41
N PRO A 55 -21.06 -0.49 -9.68
CA PRO A 55 -22.36 -0.60 -10.34
C PRO A 55 -22.21 -0.97 -11.81
N VAL A 56 -23.04 -1.91 -12.27
CA VAL A 56 -23.17 -2.34 -13.67
C VAL A 56 -24.46 -1.76 -14.23
N TYR A 57 -24.33 -0.97 -15.31
CA TYR A 57 -25.44 -0.24 -15.90
C TYR A 57 -25.96 -0.91 -17.17
N SER A 58 -27.26 -0.76 -17.39
CA SER A 58 -27.92 -1.00 -18.68
C SER A 58 -28.82 0.18 -19.00
N TRP A 59 -28.63 0.82 -20.16
CA TRP A 59 -29.34 2.04 -20.56
C TRP A 59 -29.38 3.15 -19.49
N GLY A 60 -28.27 3.35 -18.75
CA GLY A 60 -28.16 4.38 -17.70
C GLY A 60 -28.81 4.01 -16.36
N VAL A 61 -29.38 2.81 -16.23
CA VAL A 61 -29.95 2.30 -14.98
C VAL A 61 -29.01 1.27 -14.37
N VAL A 62 -28.78 1.33 -13.05
CA VAL A 62 -28.01 0.31 -12.33
C VAL A 62 -28.81 -0.99 -12.30
N CYS A 63 -28.31 -2.04 -12.94
CA CYS A 63 -28.96 -3.35 -12.98
C CYS A 63 -28.34 -4.35 -11.98
N ARG A 64 -27.07 -4.16 -11.63
CA ARG A 64 -26.35 -5.01 -10.66
C ARG A 64 -25.25 -4.20 -9.98
N VAL A 65 -24.84 -4.61 -8.78
CA VAL A 65 -23.65 -4.10 -8.10
C VAL A 65 -22.69 -5.27 -7.87
N GLU A 66 -21.42 -5.08 -8.19
CA GLU A 66 -20.34 -6.03 -7.96
C GLU A 66 -19.43 -5.53 -6.84
N PHE A 67 -18.86 -6.45 -6.08
CA PHE A 67 -17.93 -6.15 -4.98
C PHE A 67 -16.57 -6.79 -5.27
N PRO A 68 -15.70 -6.14 -6.07
CA PRO A 68 -14.44 -6.74 -6.51
C PRO A 68 -13.42 -6.91 -5.37
N GLY A 69 -13.61 -6.23 -4.24
CA GLY A 69 -12.75 -6.37 -3.08
C GLY A 69 -12.90 -5.24 -2.07
N VAL A 70 -11.84 -5.02 -1.31
CA VAL A 70 -11.70 -4.01 -0.26
C VAL A 70 -10.49 -3.14 -0.56
N ASN A 71 -10.53 -1.89 -0.12
CA ASN A 71 -9.45 -0.93 -0.32
C ASN A 71 -9.08 -0.28 1.00
N ILE A 72 -7.77 -0.12 1.22
CA ILE A 72 -7.19 0.65 2.31
C ILE A 72 -6.64 1.96 1.75
N ASP A 73 -6.92 3.07 2.43
CA ASP A 73 -6.38 4.38 2.09
C ASP A 73 -5.98 5.13 3.36
N ILE A 74 -4.68 5.35 3.54
CA ILE A 74 -4.13 6.06 4.69
C ILE A 74 -3.99 7.53 4.33
N GLY A 75 -5.02 8.31 4.62
CA GLY A 75 -5.07 9.73 4.26
C GLY A 75 -4.07 10.60 5.04
N HIS A 76 -3.78 10.28 6.29
CA HIS A 76 -2.79 11.03 7.06
C HIS A 76 -2.19 10.24 8.23
N ILE A 77 -0.86 10.31 8.34
CA ILE A 77 -0.11 9.81 9.48
C ILE A 77 0.66 10.96 10.08
N ARG A 78 0.40 11.22 11.36
CA ARG A 78 1.12 12.22 12.13
C ARG A 78 1.98 11.54 13.17
N ASN A 79 3.25 11.92 13.22
CA ASN A 79 4.16 11.50 14.27
C ASN A 79 5.13 12.62 14.64
N LEU A 80 5.68 12.51 15.84
CA LEU A 80 6.77 13.34 16.33
C LEU A 80 7.99 12.43 16.45
N ALA A 81 8.83 12.42 15.42
CA ALA A 81 10.04 11.60 15.36
C ALA A 81 11.29 12.48 15.29
N TRP A 82 12.29 12.19 16.12
CA TRP A 82 13.57 12.90 16.15
C TRP A 82 14.74 11.95 16.39
N SER A 83 15.89 12.21 15.75
CA SER A 83 17.14 11.50 16.07
C SER A 83 17.64 11.96 17.44
N ARG A 84 18.04 11.02 18.31
CA ARG A 84 18.62 11.34 19.63
C ARG A 84 19.86 12.22 19.53
N ASN A 85 20.58 12.11 18.40
CA ASN A 85 21.81 12.86 18.13
C ASN A 85 21.56 14.07 17.22
N ASN A 86 20.30 14.40 16.93
CA ASN A 86 19.93 15.45 15.97
C ASN A 86 20.52 15.22 14.56
N ASP A 87 20.69 13.96 14.18
CA ASP A 87 21.21 13.57 12.86
C ASP A 87 20.06 13.51 11.83
N LYS A 88 20.13 14.38 10.83
CA LYS A 88 19.16 14.45 9.74
C LYS A 88 19.18 13.19 8.86
N ALA A 89 20.34 12.65 8.55
CA ALA A 89 20.45 11.46 7.70
C ALA A 89 19.83 10.23 8.39
N GLN A 90 20.08 10.10 9.70
CA GLN A 90 19.44 9.08 10.53
C GLN A 90 17.91 9.24 10.58
N TRP A 91 17.43 10.47 10.73
CA TRP A 91 15.99 10.76 10.70
C TRP A 91 15.35 10.43 9.35
N VAL A 92 16.00 10.79 8.23
CA VAL A 92 15.52 10.45 6.88
C VAL A 92 15.47 8.93 6.73
N ALA A 93 16.56 8.22 7.01
CA ALA A 93 16.63 6.76 6.87
C ALA A 93 15.55 6.05 7.71
N TYR A 94 15.32 6.51 8.93
CA TYR A 94 14.27 5.97 9.79
C TYR A 94 12.87 6.14 9.21
N ASN A 95 12.55 7.34 8.70
CA ASN A 95 11.24 7.61 8.12
C ASN A 95 11.02 6.87 6.79
N ARG A 96 12.06 6.71 5.97
CA ARG A 96 11.98 5.86 4.75
C ARG A 96 11.65 4.41 5.10
N MET A 97 12.37 3.85 6.07
CA MET A 97 12.12 2.49 6.55
C MET A 97 10.69 2.33 7.08
N ARG A 98 10.20 3.31 7.86
CA ARG A 98 8.82 3.31 8.36
C ARG A 98 7.79 3.40 7.24
N GLY A 99 7.98 4.29 6.27
CA GLY A 99 7.08 4.43 5.12
C GLY A 99 6.97 3.13 4.33
N GLN A 100 8.09 2.46 4.09
CA GLN A 100 8.12 1.15 3.44
C GLN A 100 7.37 0.08 4.25
N TYR A 101 7.56 0.06 5.57
CA TYR A 101 6.85 -0.87 6.46
C TYR A 101 5.34 -0.60 6.49
N MET A 102 4.94 0.67 6.60
CA MET A 102 3.55 1.10 6.57
C MET A 102 2.86 0.71 5.26
N SER A 103 3.52 0.95 4.12
CA SER A 103 3.02 0.49 2.82
C SER A 103 2.93 -1.04 2.78
N ALA A 104 3.90 -1.77 3.35
CA ALA A 104 3.79 -3.23 3.42
C ALA A 104 2.58 -3.70 4.26
N LEU A 105 2.23 -2.99 5.33
CA LEU A 105 1.04 -3.31 6.11
C LEU A 105 -0.26 -3.10 5.32
N GLU A 106 -0.29 -2.21 4.33
CA GLU A 106 -1.49 -1.95 3.51
C GLU A 106 -1.95 -3.19 2.73
N HIS A 107 -1.04 -4.10 2.36
CA HIS A 107 -1.44 -5.40 1.81
C HIS A 107 -1.46 -6.50 2.87
N ALA A 108 -0.50 -6.51 3.79
CA ALA A 108 -0.31 -7.64 4.69
C ALA A 108 -1.41 -7.74 5.76
N VAL A 109 -1.95 -6.62 6.25
CA VAL A 109 -3.00 -6.64 7.27
C VAL A 109 -4.32 -7.17 6.70
N PRO A 110 -4.82 -6.68 5.55
CA PRO A 110 -5.99 -7.29 4.91
C PRO A 110 -5.77 -8.77 4.57
N GLU A 111 -4.63 -9.14 4.01
CA GLU A 111 -4.34 -10.55 3.70
C GLU A 111 -4.40 -11.45 4.93
N ARG A 112 -3.77 -11.05 6.05
CA ARG A 112 -3.82 -11.82 7.30
C ARG A 112 -5.22 -11.92 7.88
N PHE A 113 -6.06 -10.91 7.65
CA PHE A 113 -7.41 -10.85 8.19
C PHE A 113 -8.39 -11.69 7.37
N PHE A 114 -8.32 -11.63 6.04
CA PHE A 114 -9.30 -12.24 5.14
C PHE A 114 -8.88 -13.60 4.58
N ASN A 115 -7.59 -13.91 4.51
CA ASN A 115 -7.15 -15.21 4.00
C ASN A 115 -7.35 -16.29 5.05
N ASP A 116 -7.96 -17.39 4.62
CA ASP A 116 -8.22 -18.58 5.44
C ASP A 116 -7.33 -19.73 4.95
N PRO A 117 -6.25 -20.09 5.68
CA PRO A 117 -5.35 -21.18 5.29
C PRO A 117 -6.01 -22.55 5.18
N ALA A 118 -7.23 -22.74 5.71
CA ALA A 118 -8.01 -23.95 5.50
C ALA A 118 -8.69 -24.01 4.12
N LYS A 119 -8.77 -22.87 3.41
CA LYS A 119 -9.45 -22.73 2.12
C LYS A 119 -8.54 -22.34 0.97
N CYS A 120 -7.36 -21.79 1.26
CA CYS A 120 -6.40 -21.37 0.25
C CYS A 120 -4.96 -21.46 0.75
N ASN A 121 -4.01 -21.53 -0.18
CA ASN A 121 -2.59 -21.54 0.08
C ASN A 121 -2.06 -20.09 0.17
N LEU A 122 -1.50 -19.72 1.32
CA LEU A 122 -0.87 -18.42 1.49
C LEU A 122 0.28 -18.24 0.48
N ALA A 123 0.44 -17.02 -0.03
CA ALA A 123 1.56 -16.69 -0.92
C ALA A 123 2.91 -17.03 -0.26
N GLY A 124 3.73 -17.81 -0.95
CA GLY A 124 5.04 -18.24 -0.43
C GLY A 124 4.98 -19.34 0.64
N SER A 125 3.84 -20.03 0.80
CA SER A 125 3.75 -21.21 1.69
C SER A 125 4.78 -22.27 1.30
N THR A 126 5.57 -22.71 2.28
CA THR A 126 6.56 -23.79 2.09
C THR A 126 5.93 -25.17 1.99
N ASN A 127 4.69 -25.33 2.48
CA ASN A 127 3.93 -26.58 2.45
C ASN A 127 2.50 -26.30 1.97
N PRO A 128 2.30 -26.06 0.65
CA PRO A 128 0.96 -25.85 0.13
C PRO A 128 0.13 -27.14 0.23
N VAL A 129 -1.14 -27.00 0.61
CA VAL A 129 -2.11 -28.08 0.63
C VAL A 129 -2.58 -28.34 -0.80
N ALA A 130 -2.34 -29.55 -1.29
CA ALA A 130 -2.75 -29.96 -2.63
C ALA A 130 -4.28 -29.85 -2.79
N GLY A 131 -4.72 -29.25 -3.89
CA GLY A 131 -6.13 -29.06 -4.21
C GLY A 131 -6.75 -27.76 -3.70
N LEU A 132 -6.07 -26.99 -2.85
CA LEU A 132 -6.50 -25.64 -2.50
C LEU A 132 -5.92 -24.60 -3.49
N PRO A 133 -6.69 -23.57 -3.88
CA PRO A 133 -6.19 -22.47 -4.71
C PRO A 133 -5.25 -21.56 -3.92
N ASP A 134 -4.49 -20.70 -4.60
CA ASP A 134 -3.74 -19.63 -3.93
C ASP A 134 -4.69 -18.62 -3.30
N CYS A 135 -4.31 -18.11 -2.12
CA CYS A 135 -5.07 -17.06 -1.47
C CYS A 135 -5.02 -15.75 -2.28
N PRO A 136 -6.12 -14.98 -2.28
CA PRO A 136 -6.10 -13.62 -2.80
C PRO A 136 -4.98 -12.78 -2.16
N GLN A 137 -4.36 -11.93 -2.97
CA GLN A 137 -3.31 -11.04 -2.53
C GLN A 137 -3.81 -9.59 -2.56
N GLY A 138 -3.62 -8.88 -1.47
CA GLY A 138 -3.69 -7.43 -1.42
C GLY A 138 -2.46 -6.82 -2.11
N ILE A 139 -2.61 -5.59 -2.61
CA ILE A 139 -1.54 -4.89 -3.33
C ILE A 139 -1.33 -3.51 -2.70
N SER A 140 -0.13 -3.33 -2.15
CA SER A 140 0.41 -2.03 -1.73
C SER A 140 1.46 -1.56 -2.75
N ALA A 141 1.88 -0.29 -2.67
CA ALA A 141 2.96 0.22 -3.51
C ALA A 141 4.25 -0.63 -3.43
N VAL A 142 4.73 -0.97 -2.23
CA VAL A 142 5.97 -1.75 -2.07
C VAL A 142 5.84 -3.20 -2.55
N LYS A 143 4.69 -3.83 -2.36
CA LYS A 143 4.41 -5.17 -2.91
C LYS A 143 4.35 -5.15 -4.43
N ALA A 144 3.73 -4.13 -5.04
CA ALA A 144 3.69 -4.00 -6.48
C ALA A 144 5.10 -3.80 -7.07
N LEU A 145 5.95 -2.98 -6.44
CA LEU A 145 7.37 -2.88 -6.81
C LEU A 145 8.10 -4.23 -6.72
N GLY A 146 7.87 -5.00 -5.64
CA GLY A 146 8.47 -6.32 -5.46
C GLY A 146 8.02 -7.33 -6.52
N LEU A 147 6.72 -7.38 -6.84
CA LEU A 147 6.17 -8.23 -7.89
C LEU A 147 6.68 -7.83 -9.28
N ALA A 148 6.76 -6.53 -9.57
CA ALA A 148 7.32 -6.05 -10.83
C ALA A 148 8.79 -6.46 -10.98
N ALA A 149 9.59 -6.33 -9.91
CA ALA A 149 10.98 -6.79 -9.92
C ALA A 149 11.10 -8.30 -10.15
N GLN A 150 10.22 -9.11 -9.55
CA GLN A 150 10.16 -10.56 -9.79
C GLN A 150 9.77 -10.90 -11.25
N GLN A 151 8.95 -10.07 -11.89
CA GLN A 151 8.60 -10.18 -13.30
C GLN A 151 9.72 -9.67 -14.25
N GLY A 152 10.86 -9.23 -13.69
CA GLY A 152 11.98 -8.71 -14.46
C GLY A 152 11.81 -7.26 -14.94
N GLN A 153 10.78 -6.55 -14.46
CA GLN A 153 10.58 -5.16 -14.82
C GLN A 153 11.66 -4.27 -14.22
N LYS A 154 12.05 -3.24 -14.98
CA LYS A 154 12.90 -2.18 -14.43
C LYS A 154 12.15 -1.38 -13.37
N ILE A 155 12.78 -1.22 -12.21
CA ILE A 155 12.35 -0.27 -11.18
C ILE A 155 13.13 1.03 -11.35
N TYR A 156 12.41 2.13 -11.52
CA TYR A 156 12.97 3.47 -11.58
C TYR A 156 12.93 4.11 -10.21
N THR A 157 14.08 4.58 -9.73
CA THR A 157 14.17 5.55 -8.64
C THR A 157 14.50 6.90 -9.26
N ILE A 158 13.52 7.79 -9.28
CA ILE A 158 13.61 9.11 -9.90
C ILE A 158 13.78 10.12 -8.77
N THR A 159 15.01 10.54 -8.54
CA THR A 159 15.35 11.62 -7.61
C THR A 159 15.16 12.98 -8.29
N PRO A 160 15.13 14.09 -7.54
CA PRO A 160 15.13 15.43 -8.12
C PRO A 160 16.26 15.67 -9.11
N GLU A 161 17.45 15.11 -8.85
CA GLU A 161 18.61 15.21 -9.75
C GLU A 161 18.39 14.43 -11.05
N VAL A 162 17.80 13.23 -10.99
CA VAL A 162 17.45 12.46 -12.19
C VAL A 162 16.41 13.21 -13.01
N TYR A 163 15.38 13.75 -12.36
CA TYR A 163 14.30 14.46 -13.02
C TYR A 163 14.76 15.78 -13.66
N ALA A 164 15.64 16.53 -13.00
CA ALA A 164 16.25 17.74 -13.56
C ALA A 164 17.07 17.45 -14.83
N ASN A 165 17.79 16.32 -14.87
CA ASN A 165 18.59 15.90 -16.03
C ASN A 165 17.74 15.24 -17.13
N GLN A 166 16.58 14.68 -16.79
CA GLN A 166 15.70 13.95 -17.70
C GLN A 166 14.23 14.39 -17.48
N PRO A 167 13.86 15.64 -17.85
CA PRO A 167 12.53 16.19 -17.54
C PRO A 167 11.37 15.45 -18.23
N HIS A 168 11.65 14.62 -19.23
CA HIS A 168 10.66 13.83 -19.94
C HIS A 168 10.58 12.36 -19.46
N ILE A 169 11.32 11.97 -18.41
CA ILE A 169 11.40 10.57 -17.94
C ILE A 169 10.02 9.96 -17.66
N VAL A 170 9.07 10.74 -17.13
CA VAL A 170 7.69 10.27 -16.86
C VAL A 170 6.96 9.89 -18.15
N ASN A 171 7.22 10.61 -19.24
CA ASN A 171 6.55 10.38 -20.52
C ASN A 171 7.30 9.42 -21.45
N THR A 172 8.57 9.14 -21.16
CA THR A 172 9.39 8.20 -21.95
C THR A 172 9.49 6.84 -21.28
N ALA A 173 9.88 6.79 -20.00
CA ALA A 173 10.14 5.55 -19.28
C ALA A 173 8.88 4.90 -18.69
N LEU A 174 7.83 5.69 -18.42
CA LEU A 174 6.62 5.24 -17.73
C LEU A 174 5.39 5.25 -18.66
N VAL A 175 5.59 5.23 -19.98
CA VAL A 175 4.54 5.36 -20.99
C VAL A 175 3.45 4.28 -20.89
N ALA A 176 3.79 3.09 -20.38
CA ALA A 176 2.86 1.99 -20.17
C ALA A 176 1.85 2.27 -19.04
N HIS A 177 2.14 3.22 -18.15
CA HIS A 177 1.22 3.60 -17.07
C HIS A 177 0.12 4.53 -17.57
N SER A 178 -1.02 4.45 -16.87
CA SER A 178 -2.17 5.30 -17.15
C SER A 178 -1.79 6.80 -17.09
N PRO A 179 -2.49 7.67 -17.86
CA PRO A 179 -2.28 9.12 -17.77
C PRO A 179 -2.42 9.65 -16.33
N GLY A 180 -3.35 9.11 -15.55
CA GLY A 180 -3.54 9.50 -14.14
C GLY A 180 -2.37 9.12 -13.25
N THR A 181 -1.79 7.93 -13.43
CA THR A 181 -0.59 7.50 -12.69
C THR A 181 0.60 8.39 -13.04
N ARG A 182 0.83 8.65 -14.34
CA ARG A 182 1.90 9.54 -14.80
C ARG A 182 1.73 10.95 -14.25
N ALA A 183 0.52 11.51 -14.26
CA ALA A 183 0.25 12.84 -13.70
C ALA A 183 0.57 12.93 -12.19
N LYS A 184 0.26 11.88 -11.41
CA LYS A 184 0.61 11.83 -9.99
C LYS A 184 2.12 11.77 -9.75
N VAL A 185 2.83 10.94 -10.50
CA VAL A 185 4.30 10.85 -10.45
C VAL A 185 4.92 12.20 -10.82
N GLN A 186 4.44 12.80 -11.90
CA GLN A 186 4.88 14.10 -12.38
C GLN A 186 4.72 15.18 -11.30
N ALA A 187 3.53 15.29 -10.70
CA ALA A 187 3.27 16.26 -9.63
C ALA A 187 4.18 16.06 -8.42
N ALA A 188 4.43 14.81 -7.99
CA ALA A 188 5.35 14.53 -6.89
C ALA A 188 6.80 14.96 -7.22
N LEU A 189 7.27 14.69 -8.44
CA LEU A 189 8.60 15.11 -8.88
C LEU A 189 8.72 16.64 -9.00
N ASP A 190 7.68 17.32 -9.46
CA ASP A 190 7.63 18.79 -9.55
C ASP A 190 7.62 19.45 -8.16
N GLU A 191 7.12 18.75 -7.13
CA GLU A 191 7.24 19.14 -5.71
C GLU A 191 8.62 18.83 -5.11
N GLY A 192 9.54 18.24 -5.87
CA GLY A 192 10.89 17.88 -5.44
C GLY A 192 10.98 16.59 -4.62
N LYS A 193 9.97 15.71 -4.71
CA LYS A 193 9.98 14.39 -4.05
C LYS A 193 10.78 13.36 -4.85
N GLU A 194 11.22 12.32 -4.18
CA GLU A 194 11.80 11.13 -4.82
C GLU A 194 10.69 10.12 -5.10
N VAL A 195 10.69 9.49 -6.29
CA VAL A 195 9.68 8.50 -6.66
C VAL A 195 10.32 7.18 -7.10
N ALA A 196 9.87 6.08 -6.50
CA ALA A 196 10.10 4.72 -6.95
C ALA A 196 8.86 4.16 -7.68
N ILE A 197 9.02 3.74 -8.93
CA ILE A 197 7.96 3.17 -9.77
C ILE A 197 8.55 2.17 -10.77
N HIS A 198 7.80 1.10 -11.08
CA HIS A 198 8.20 0.10 -12.07
C HIS A 198 7.77 0.49 -13.51
N GLU A 199 8.36 -0.12 -14.53
CA GLU A 199 8.19 0.33 -15.93
C GLU A 199 6.76 0.20 -16.50
N ALA A 200 6.01 -0.82 -16.09
CA ALA A 200 4.67 -1.10 -16.63
C ALA A 200 3.73 -1.71 -15.59
N PRO A 201 2.40 -1.50 -15.66
CA PRO A 201 1.46 -2.10 -14.71
C PRO A 201 1.63 -3.62 -14.52
N ILE A 202 1.47 -4.09 -13.29
CA ILE A 202 1.41 -5.53 -12.99
C ILE A 202 -0.05 -5.98 -12.90
N ALA A 203 -0.28 -7.27 -13.12
CA ALA A 203 -1.57 -7.92 -12.86
C ALA A 203 -1.41 -8.93 -11.71
N GLN A 204 -2.21 -8.82 -10.65
CA GLN A 204 -2.19 -9.74 -9.51
C GLN A 204 -3.59 -9.85 -8.89
N SER A 205 -4.09 -11.08 -8.70
CA SER A 205 -5.37 -11.36 -8.04
C SER A 205 -6.55 -10.51 -8.57
N GLY A 206 -6.60 -10.27 -9.88
CA GLY A 206 -7.64 -9.47 -10.53
C GLY A 206 -7.41 -7.95 -10.51
N TRP A 207 -6.41 -7.47 -9.77
CA TRP A 207 -5.99 -6.08 -9.79
C TRP A 207 -4.95 -5.83 -10.90
N VAL A 208 -5.06 -4.70 -11.59
CA VAL A 208 -4.07 -4.24 -12.58
C VAL A 208 -3.69 -2.80 -12.27
N GLY A 209 -2.41 -2.52 -12.10
CA GLY A 209 -1.95 -1.17 -11.79
C GLY A 209 -0.45 -1.04 -11.53
N GLY A 210 -0.05 0.17 -11.16
CA GLY A 210 1.33 0.52 -10.84
C GLY A 210 1.52 0.82 -9.37
N GLY A 211 2.57 0.26 -8.76
CA GLY A 211 3.06 0.68 -7.45
C GLY A 211 3.91 1.94 -7.56
N VAL A 212 3.48 3.01 -6.89
CA VAL A 212 4.24 4.25 -6.75
C VAL A 212 4.55 4.44 -5.27
N TYR A 213 5.82 4.48 -4.92
CA TYR A 213 6.31 4.79 -3.58
C TYR A 213 7.15 6.06 -3.66
N GLY A 214 7.04 6.98 -2.70
CA GLY A 214 7.85 8.20 -2.71
C GLY A 214 7.96 8.85 -1.35
N ASP A 215 9.06 9.57 -1.15
CA ASP A 215 9.40 10.34 0.06
C ASP A 215 9.69 11.81 -0.31
#